data_AF-A0AAU9TUX3-F1
#
_entry.id   AF-A0AAU9TUX3-F1
#
_cell.length_a   1.000
_cell.length_b   1.000
_cell.length_c   1.000
_cell.angle_alpha   90.00
_cell.angle_beta   90.00
_cell.angle_gamma   90.00
#
_symmetry.space_group_name_H-M   'P 1'
#
loop_
_entity.id
_entity.type
_entity.pdbx_description
1 polymer ?
#
loop_
_entity_poly.entity_id
_entity_poly.type
_entity_poly.pdbx_seq_one_letter_code
_entity_poly.pdbx_strand_id
1 'polypeptide(L)'
;MEPWQRQRLQTVTLRRQIKVMIQDILGEPSYIEAPINPSSNVRKICYLCASYARRMTKHRCLRCKQAICGPHNVHMCCRCIQ
;
A
#
# COMPACT_ATOMS: atom_id res chain seq x y z
N MET A 1 -26.46 -4.82 -9.63
CA MET A 1 -25.38 -5.09 -8.65
C MET A 1 -24.26 -4.06 -8.67
N GLU A 2 -24.07 -3.29 -9.74
CA GLU A 2 -23.01 -2.26 -9.88
C GLU A 2 -22.94 -1.09 -8.85
N PRO A 3 -24.05 -0.50 -8.33
CA PRO A 3 -23.94 0.82 -7.66
C PRO A 3 -23.19 0.80 -6.33
N TRP A 4 -23.39 -0.24 -5.53
CA TRP A 4 -22.79 -0.36 -4.20
C TRP A 4 -21.29 -0.63 -4.26
N GLN A 5 -20.81 -1.32 -5.31
CA GLN A 5 -19.38 -1.58 -5.52
C GLN A 5 -18.63 -0.30 -5.85
N ARG A 6 -19.21 0.56 -6.68
CA ARG A 6 -18.68 1.91 -6.97
C ARG A 6 -18.62 2.78 -5.71
N GLN A 7 -19.65 2.74 -4.87
CA GLN A 7 -19.66 3.45 -3.59
C GLN A 7 -18.56 2.94 -2.63
N ARG A 8 -18.31 1.63 -2.58
CA ARG A 8 -17.24 1.05 -1.76
C ARG A 8 -15.85 1.56 -2.15
N LEU A 9 -15.59 1.82 -3.43
CA LEU A 9 -14.31 2.37 -3.88
C LEU A 9 -13.98 3.75 -3.27
N GLN A 10 -15.00 4.55 -2.95
CA GLN A 10 -14.84 5.86 -2.31
C GLN A 10 -14.38 5.76 -0.83
N THR A 11 -14.46 4.57 -0.22
CA THR A 11 -14.05 4.38 1.18
C THR A 11 -12.53 4.46 1.31
N VAL A 12 -12.04 5.38 2.15
CA VAL A 12 -10.61 5.64 2.37
C VAL A 12 -9.91 4.44 3.02
N THR A 13 -10.57 3.78 3.96
CA THR A 13 -10.03 2.66 4.74
C THR A 13 -10.11 1.31 4.03
N LEU A 14 -10.69 1.27 2.82
CA LEU A 14 -10.86 0.03 2.08
C LEU A 14 -9.51 -0.56 1.68
N ARG A 15 -9.32 -1.84 1.99
CA ARG A 15 -8.07 -2.57 1.72
C ARG A 15 -7.74 -2.55 0.24
N ARG A 16 -6.46 -2.35 -0.09
CA ARG A 16 -5.96 -2.26 -1.48
C ARG A 16 -6.36 -3.47 -2.33
N GLN A 17 -6.22 -4.69 -1.80
CA GLN A 17 -6.60 -5.91 -2.53
C GLN A 17 -8.09 -5.94 -2.87
N ILE A 18 -8.96 -5.47 -1.96
CA ILE A 18 -10.40 -5.40 -2.21
C ILE A 18 -10.71 -4.32 -3.25
N LYS A 19 -9.99 -3.18 -3.24
CA LYS A 19 -10.11 -2.17 -4.30
C LYS A 19 -9.78 -2.75 -5.68
N VAL A 20 -8.67 -3.47 -5.79
CA VAL A 20 -8.26 -4.11 -7.05
C VAL A 20 -9.30 -5.13 -7.52
N MET A 21 -9.78 -6.01 -6.63
CA MET A 21 -10.83 -6.96 -6.98
C MET A 21 -12.12 -6.28 -7.43
N ILE A 22 -12.54 -5.19 -6.77
CA ILE A 22 -13.74 -4.45 -7.19
C ILE A 22 -13.53 -3.80 -8.56
N GLN A 23 -12.37 -3.18 -8.81
CA GLN A 23 -12.06 -2.56 -10.11
C GLN A 23 -12.08 -3.59 -11.24
N ASP A 24 -11.53 -4.79 -11.01
CA ASP A 24 -11.54 -5.91 -11.95
C ASP A 24 -12.96 -6.37 -12.29
N ILE A 25 -13.82 -6.52 -11.27
CA ILE A 25 -15.25 -6.87 -11.46
C ILE A 25 -15.99 -5.79 -12.26
N LEU A 26 -15.66 -4.51 -12.06
CA LEU A 26 -16.28 -3.38 -12.75
C LEU A 26 -15.71 -3.14 -14.16
N GLY A 27 -14.67 -3.87 -14.57
CA GLY A 27 -13.95 -3.65 -15.84
C GLY A 27 -13.25 -2.29 -15.93
N GLU A 28 -13.01 -1.64 -14.79
CA GLU A 28 -12.32 -0.35 -14.76
C GLU A 28 -10.80 -0.57 -14.74
N PRO A 29 -10.03 0.19 -15.55
CA PRO A 29 -8.58 0.08 -15.52
C PRO A 29 -8.06 0.32 -14.11
N SER A 30 -7.37 -0.66 -13.55
CA SER A 30 -6.70 -0.50 -12.26
C SER A 30 -5.52 0.45 -12.46
N TYR A 31 -5.74 1.76 -12.26
CA TYR A 31 -4.65 2.74 -12.16
C TYR A 31 -3.95 2.50 -10.82
N ILE A 32 -3.20 1.40 -10.74
CA ILE A 32 -2.32 1.11 -9.61
C ILE A 32 -1.13 2.09 -9.63
N GLU A 33 -0.90 2.75 -10.76
CA GLU A 33 0.07 3.82 -10.97
C GLU A 33 -0.62 5.18 -11.08
N ALA A 34 -1.26 5.64 -10.01
CA ALA A 34 -1.42 7.08 -9.87
C ALA A 34 0.00 7.69 -9.84
N PRO A 35 0.27 8.79 -10.57
CA PRO A 35 1.54 9.48 -10.50
C PRO A 35 1.83 9.74 -9.03
N ILE A 36 3.02 9.37 -8.58
CA ILE A 36 3.47 9.60 -7.22
C ILE A 36 3.54 11.12 -7.04
N ASN A 37 2.42 11.72 -6.66
CA ASN A 37 2.42 13.07 -6.14
C ASN A 37 3.32 12.98 -4.89
N PRO A 38 4.37 13.81 -4.75
CA PRO A 38 5.27 13.72 -3.60
C PRO A 38 4.55 13.97 -2.26
N SER A 39 3.31 14.47 -2.28
CA SER A 39 2.39 14.61 -1.14
C SER A 39 1.44 13.42 -0.92
N SER A 40 1.48 12.39 -1.77
CA SER A 40 0.50 11.30 -1.77
C SER A 40 0.81 10.21 -0.72
N ASN A 41 -0.14 10.04 0.20
CA ASN A 41 -0.38 8.87 1.07
C ASN A 41 0.81 7.92 1.27
N VAL A 42 1.87 8.43 1.91
CA VAL A 42 3.00 7.60 2.33
C VAL A 42 2.49 6.55 3.32
N ARG A 43 2.77 5.27 3.06
CA ARG A 43 2.37 4.17 3.95
C ARG A 43 2.96 4.42 5.34
N LYS A 44 2.10 4.78 6.29
CA LYS A 44 2.48 5.12 7.67
C LYS A 44 3.05 3.91 8.43
N ILE A 45 2.61 2.71 8.07
CA ILE A 45 2.94 1.46 8.76
C ILE A 45 3.93 0.64 7.94
N CYS A 46 4.93 0.08 8.61
CA CYS A 46 5.91 -0.82 8.01
C CYS A 46 5.25 -1.93 7.18
N TYR A 47 5.83 -2.20 6.01
CA TYR A 47 5.39 -3.23 5.09
C TYR A 47 5.69 -4.65 5.61
N LEU A 48 6.79 -4.82 6.35
CA LEU A 48 7.28 -6.11 6.84
C LEU A 48 6.67 -6.50 8.20
N CYS A 49 6.22 -5.54 8.99
CA CYS A 49 5.57 -5.84 10.26
C CYS A 49 4.21 -6.51 10.04
N ALA A 50 3.91 -7.47 10.93
CA ALA A 50 2.54 -7.93 11.10
C ALA A 50 1.60 -6.75 11.38
N SER A 51 0.39 -6.79 10.81
CA SER A 51 -0.51 -5.64 10.79
C SER A 51 -0.94 -5.16 12.18
N TYR A 52 -1.05 -6.07 13.17
CA TYR A 52 -1.41 -5.73 14.54
C TYR A 52 -0.34 -4.87 15.24
N ALA A 53 0.94 -5.02 14.86
CA ALA A 53 2.04 -4.29 15.50
C ALA A 53 2.06 -2.80 15.14
N ARG A 54 1.44 -2.42 14.01
CA ARG A 54 1.28 -1.04 13.53
C ARG A 54 2.53 -0.16 13.69
N ARG A 55 3.73 -0.72 13.48
CA ARG A 55 4.98 0.03 13.63
C ARG A 55 5.10 1.09 12.54
N MET A 56 5.43 2.32 12.94
CA MET A 56 5.56 3.43 12.01
C MET A 56 6.79 3.28 11.11
N THR A 57 6.63 3.69 9.86
CA THR A 57 7.70 3.77 8.86
C THR A 57 8.73 4.82 9.27
N LYS A 58 10.01 4.45 9.26
CA LYS A 58 11.13 5.39 9.45
C LYS A 58 11.93 5.59 8.17
N HIS A 59 12.08 4.54 7.36
CA HIS A 59 12.88 4.56 6.15
C HIS A 59 12.13 3.90 4.99
N ARG A 60 12.68 4.04 3.77
CA ARG A 60 12.25 3.28 2.59
C ARG A 60 13.40 2.44 2.09
N CYS A 61 13.11 1.20 1.68
CA CYS A 61 14.10 0.33 1.07
C CYS A 61 14.69 0.99 -0.19
N LEU A 62 16.01 1.04 -0.32
CA LEU A 62 16.67 1.65 -1.47
C LEU A 62 16.32 0.94 -2.80
N ARG A 63 16.12 -0.39 -2.77
CA ARG A 63 15.85 -1.24 -3.94
C ARG A 63 14.36 -1.27 -4.32
N CYS A 64 13.49 -1.72 -3.42
CA CYS A 64 12.06 -1.91 -3.71
C CYS A 64 11.14 -0.75 -3.26
N LYS A 65 11.72 0.31 -2.67
CA LYS A 65 11.00 1.50 -2.16
C LYS A 65 9.91 1.23 -1.13
N GLN A 66 9.83 0.01 -0.59
CA GLN A 66 8.87 -0.37 0.45
C GLN A 66 9.15 0.35 1.77
N ALA A 67 8.08 0.68 2.49
CA ALA A 67 8.11 1.37 3.77
C ALA A 67 8.57 0.43 4.91
N ILE A 68 9.65 0.79 5.61
CA ILE A 68 10.27 -0.03 6.66
C ILE A 68 10.39 0.73 7.98
N CYS A 69 10.18 0.03 9.10
CA CYS A 69 10.48 0.54 10.43
C CYS A 69 11.96 0.31 10.76
N GLY A 70 12.52 1.05 11.72
CA GLY A 70 13.93 0.92 12.10
C GLY A 70 14.40 -0.52 12.38
N PRO A 71 13.62 -1.36 13.09
CA PRO A 71 13.98 -2.76 13.34
C PRO A 71 14.04 -3.66 12.08
N HIS A 72 13.35 -3.29 11.00
CA HIS A 72 13.36 -4.04 9.73
C HIS A 72 14.36 -3.46 8.72
N ASN A 73 15.47 -2.92 9.26
CA ASN A 73 16.63 -2.28 8.63
C ASN A 73 16.48 -0.80 8.23
N VAL A 74 17.63 -0.13 8.25
CA VAL A 74 17.80 1.33 8.10
C VAL A 74 17.73 1.78 6.64
N HIS A 75 18.24 0.97 5.69
CA HIS A 75 18.29 1.36 4.26
C HIS A 75 17.80 0.28 3.28
N MET A 76 17.87 -1.00 3.62
CA MET A 76 17.43 -2.10 2.75
C MET A 76 16.59 -3.12 3.50
N CYS A 77 15.43 -3.47 2.97
CA CYS A 77 14.54 -4.45 3.60
C CYS A 77 15.09 -5.88 3.49
N CYS A 78 14.74 -6.76 4.43
CA CYS A 78 15.21 -8.15 4.44
C CYS A 78 14.93 -8.92 3.14
N ARG A 79 13.79 -8.64 2.47
CA ARG A 79 13.42 -9.25 1.18
C ARG A 79 14.31 -8.84 -0.01
N CYS A 80 15.09 -7.78 0.12
CA CYS A 80 15.99 -7.31 -0.94
C CYS A 80 17.47 -7.63 -0.67
N ILE A 81 17.78 -8.04 0.55
CA ILE A 81 19.10 -8.49 0.99
C ILE A 81 19.28 -9.98 0.69
N GLN A 82 18.20 -10.76 0.86
CA GLN A 82 18.09 -12.11 0.29
C GLN A 82 18.02 -12.03 -1.23
#